data_AF-A0AAW2AF51-F1
#
_entry.id   AF-A0AAW2AF51-F1
#
_cell.length_a   1.000
_cell.length_b   1.000
_cell.length_c   1.000
_cell.angle_alpha   90.00
_cell.angle_beta   90.00
_cell.angle_gamma   90.00
#
_symmetry.space_group_name_H-M   'P 1'
#
loop_
_entity.id
_entity.type
_entity.pdbx_description
1 polymer ?
#
loop_
_entity_poly.entity_id
_entity_poly.type
_entity_poly.pdbx_seq_one_letter_code
_entity_poly.pdbx_strand_id
1 'polypeptide(L)' 'MVHSCCVVDCTARWGPDKKFFRIPSEKDSEKRKKWLRAIRRLNLDAPKKAWIPAASDRVCEAHFVHGKLLKAFNLS' A
#
# COMPACT_ATOMS: atom_id res chain seq x y z
N MET A 1 9.67 16.13 -3.25
CA MET A 1 8.40 15.62 -2.72
C MET A 1 8.72 14.34 -1.94
N VAL A 2 8.42 14.27 -0.64
CA VAL A 2 8.71 13.06 0.16
C VAL A 2 7.57 12.08 -0.03
N HIS A 3 7.87 10.87 -0.50
CA HIS A 3 6.88 9.79 -0.57
C HIS A 3 6.92 8.99 0.74
N SER A 4 5.76 8.66 1.30
CA SER A 4 5.63 7.74 2.43
C SER A 4 4.90 6.48 2.01
N CYS A 5 5.06 5.41 2.78
CA CYS A 5 4.30 4.20 2.56
C CYS A 5 2.82 4.45 2.86
N CYS A 6 1.93 3.94 2.01
CA CYS A 6 0.47 4.08 2.18
C CYS A 6 -0.16 2.93 2.99
N VAL A 7 0.62 1.94 3.42
CA VAL A 7 0.15 0.85 4.29
C VAL A 7 -0.16 1.41 5.68
N VAL A 8 -1.28 0.98 6.26
CA VAL A 8 -1.70 1.38 7.61
C VAL A 8 -0.59 1.01 8.61
N ASP A 9 -0.30 1.93 9.53
CA ASP A 9 0.75 1.78 10.55
C ASP A 9 2.20 1.73 10.02
N CYS A 10 2.43 1.93 8.72
CA CYS A 10 3.79 2.00 8.17
C CYS A 10 4.34 3.42 8.19
N THR A 11 5.39 3.64 8.97
CA THR A 11 6.10 4.94 9.07
C THR A 11 7.26 5.06 8.06
N ALA A 12 7.41 4.10 7.15
CA ALA A 12 8.50 4.10 6.17
C ALA A 12 8.39 5.32 5.24
N ARG A 13 9.45 6.14 5.26
CA ARG A 13 9.65 7.28 4.36
C ARG A 13 10.62 6.93 3.25
N TRP A 14 10.44 7.58 2.11
CA TRP A 14 11.34 7.47 0.96
C TRP A 14 12.76 7.85 1.36
N GLY A 15 13.71 7.06 0.88
CA GLY A 15 15.14 7.25 1.10
C GLY A 15 15.92 6.42 0.07
N PRO A 16 17.21 6.72 -0.12
CA PRO A 16 18.05 6.08 -1.14
C PRO A 16 18.16 4.56 -0.96
N ASP A 17 18.18 4.09 0.29
CA ASP A 17 18.32 2.67 0.62
C ASP A 17 16.99 1.89 0.64
N LYS A 18 15.87 2.52 0.26
CA LYS A 18 14.54 1.91 0.34
C LYS A 18 13.83 1.96 -1.00
N LYS A 19 13.32 0.81 -1.43
CA LYS A 19 12.49 0.67 -2.62
C LYS A 19 11.03 0.91 -2.27
N PHE A 20 10.40 1.70 -3.14
CA PHE A 20 8.97 2.03 -3.06
C PHE A 20 8.32 1.63 -4.38
N PHE A 21 7.28 0.82 -4.27
CA PHE A 21 6.55 0.30 -5.43
C PHE A 21 5.26 1.08 -5.66
N ARG A 22 4.94 1.32 -6.93
CA ARG A 22 3.65 1.90 -7.33
C ARG A 22 2.56 0.86 -7.17
N ILE A 23 1.39 1.30 -6.72
CA ILE A 23 0.20 0.45 -6.74
C ILE A 23 -0.14 0.12 -8.20
N PRO A 24 -0.44 -1.15 -8.53
CA PRO A 24 -0.76 -1.54 -9.90
C PRO A 24 -1.92 -0.73 -10.48
N SER A 25 -1.81 -0.44 -11.78
CA SER A 25 -2.84 0.25 -12.56
C SER A 25 -4.09 -0.62 -12.73
N GLU A 26 -5.18 -0.03 -13.23
CA GLU A 26 -6.40 -0.79 -13.52
C GLU A 26 -6.23 -1.87 -14.60
N LYS A 27 -5.23 -1.71 -15.48
CA LYS A 27 -4.81 -2.75 -16.43
C LYS A 27 -4.43 -4.06 -15.74
N ASP A 28 -3.83 -3.99 -14.54
CA ASP A 28 -3.47 -5.12 -13.69
C ASP A 28 -4.52 -5.35 -12.59
N SER A 29 -5.79 -5.35 -12.98
CA SER A 29 -6.95 -5.35 -12.07
C SER A 29 -6.87 -6.41 -10.96
N GLU A 30 -6.43 -7.63 -11.26
CA GLU A 30 -6.31 -8.69 -10.24
C GLU A 30 -5.21 -8.41 -9.21
N LYS A 31 -4.02 -7.98 -9.69
CA LYS A 31 -2.90 -7.65 -8.81
C LYS A 31 -3.23 -6.43 -7.96
N ARG A 32 -3.87 -5.42 -8.56
CA ARG A 32 -4.41 -4.23 -7.89
C ARG A 32 -5.38 -4.62 -6.77
N LYS A 33 -6.38 -5.46 -7.06
CA LYS A 33 -7.35 -5.95 -6.05
C LYS A 33 -6.66 -6.66 -4.90
N LYS A 34 -5.68 -7.54 -5.18
CA LYS A 34 -4.89 -8.24 -4.14
C LYS A 34 -4.12 -7.26 -3.26
N TRP A 35 -3.52 -6.23 -3.86
CA TRP A 35 -2.79 -5.21 -3.11
C TRP A 35 -3.72 -4.36 -2.24
N LEU A 36 -4.82 -3.85 -2.79
CA LEU A 36 -5.80 -3.07 -2.03
C LEU A 36 -6.38 -3.88 -0.86
N ARG A 37 -6.66 -5.17 -1.07
CA ARG A 37 -7.13 -6.09 -0.03
C ARG A 37 -6.07 -6.36 1.04
N ALA A 38 -4.78 -6.29 0.73
CA ALA A 38 -3.70 -6.49 1.69
C ALA A 38 -3.37 -5.20 2.47
N ILE A 39 -3.48 -4.04 1.83
CA ILE A 39 -3.30 -2.71 2.44
C ILE A 39 -4.44 -2.42 3.44
N ARG A 40 -5.67 -2.87 3.14
CA ARG A 40 -6.87 -2.74 4.02
C ARG A 40 -7.09 -1.34 4.60
N ARG A 41 -6.71 -0.30 3.87
CA ARG A 41 -6.95 1.07 4.32
C ARG A 41 -8.45 1.37 4.26
N LEU A 42 -9.01 1.77 5.39
CA LEU A 42 -10.35 2.32 5.45
C LEU A 42 -10.28 3.81 5.14
N ASN A 43 -11.29 4.33 4.44
CA ASN A 43 -11.42 5.76 4.25
C ASN A 43 -11.95 6.37 5.57
N LEU A 44 -11.19 7.27 6.19
CA LEU A 44 -11.53 7.86 7.50
C LEU A 44 -12.84 8.66 7.42
N ASP A 45 -13.08 9.35 6.30
CA ASP A 45 -14.31 10.12 6.04
C ASP A 45 -15.52 9.24 5.74
N ALA A 46 -15.29 8.00 5.29
CA ALA A 46 -16.34 7.07 4.90
C ALA A 46 -15.90 5.62 5.16
N PRO A 47 -16.03 5.12 6.41
CA PRO A 47 -15.54 3.79 6.79
C PRO A 47 -16.20 2.64 6.01
N LYS A 48 -17.34 2.90 5.33
CA LYS A 48 -18.03 1.96 4.44
C LYS A 48 -17.50 1.96 3.00
N LYS A 49 -16.67 2.92 2.60
CA LYS A 49 -16.10 3.01 1.25
C LYS A 49 -14.66 2.49 1.24
N ALA A 50 -14.35 1.66 0.24
CA ALA A 50 -12.99 1.22 -0.02
C ALA A 50 -12.10 2.42 -0.31
N TRP A 51 -10.91 2.46 0.29
CA TRP A 51 -9.92 3.47 -0.01
C TRP A 51 -9.43 3.35 -1.46
N ILE A 52 -9.29 4.51 -2.12
CA ILE A 52 -8.81 4.62 -3.50
C ILE A 52 -7.41 5.24 -3.47
N PRO A 53 -6.38 4.56 -4.00
CA PRO A 53 -5.04 5.11 -4.04
C PRO A 53 -4.91 6.23 -5.08
N ALA A 54 -4.22 7.29 -4.70
CA ALA A 54 -3.75 8.33 -5.60
C ALA A 54 -2.53 7.85 -6.41
N ALA A 55 -2.21 8.57 -7.50
CA ALA A 55 -1.05 8.28 -8.34
C ALA A 55 0.30 8.42 -7.61
N SER A 56 0.33 9.15 -6.50
CA SER A 56 1.50 9.34 -5.64
C SER A 56 1.67 8.26 -4.56
N ASP A 57 0.66 7.42 -4.31
CA ASP A 57 0.72 6.39 -3.27
C ASP A 57 1.72 5.29 -3.61
N ARG A 58 2.51 4.90 -2.61
CA ARG A 58 3.57 3.89 -2.74
C ARG A 58 3.56 2.92 -1.58
N VAL A 59 4.00 1.69 -1.82
CA VAL A 59 4.22 0.68 -0.79
C VAL A 59 5.71 0.39 -0.69
N CYS A 60 6.29 0.42 0.52
CA CYS A 60 7.71 0.12 0.70
C CYS A 60 7.99 -1.38 0.57
N GLU A 61 9.25 -1.72 0.29
CA GLU A 61 9.67 -3.11 0.09
C GLU A 61 9.47 -4.03 1.30
N ALA A 62 9.44 -3.47 2.52
CA ALA A 62 9.25 -4.25 3.75
C ALA A 62 7.93 -5.03 3.79
N HIS A 63 6.93 -4.63 3.00
CA HIS A 63 5.65 -5.35 2.92
C HIS A 63 5.65 -6.46 1.84
N PHE A 64 6.74 -6.64 1.12
CA PHE A 64 6.87 -7.66 0.09
C PHE A 64 7.74 -8.82 0.58
N VAL A 65 7.20 -10.03 0.52
CA VAL A 65 7.99 -11.27 0.66
C VAL A 65 7.96 -11.99 -0.68
N HIS A 66 9.12 -12.20 -1.29
CA HIS A 66 9.26 -12.79 -2.63
C HIS A 66 8.37 -12.11 -3.70
N GLY A 67 8.24 -10.78 -3.64
CA GLY A 67 7.42 -10.01 -4.59
C GLY A 67 5.90 -10.06 -4.37
N LYS A 68 5.43 -10.67 -3.27
CA LYS A 68 4.01 -10.69 -2.88
C LYS A 68 3.77 -9.76 -1.70
N LEU A 69 2.76 -8.90 -1.81
CA LEU A 69 2.36 -8.00 -0.74
C LEU A 69 1.70 -8.80 0.40
N LEU A 70 2.29 -8.74 1.59
CA LEU A 70 1.74 -9.37 2.79
C LEU A 70 0.52 -8.60 3.29
N LYS A 71 -0.43 -9.31 3.91
CA LYS A 71 -1.56 -8.66 4.59
C LYS A 71 -1.00 -7.83 5.75
N ALA A 72 -1.45 -6.59 5.90
CA ALA A 72 -1.28 -5.83 7.13
C ALA A 72 -2.04 -6.57 8.24
N PHE A 73 -1.33 -7.39 9.02
CA PHE A 73 -1.83 -7.94 10.27
C PHE A 73 -1.46 -6.94 11.36
N ASN A 74 -2.48 -6.34 11.99
CA ASN A 74 -2.33 -5.80 13.32
C ASN A 74 -2.06 -7.01 14.23
N LEU A 75 -0.82 -7.20 14.66
CA LEU A 75 -0.57 -7.97 15.87
C LEU A 75 -0.95 -7.05 17.04
N SER A 76 -2.09 -7.36 17.66
CA SER A 76 -2.44 -6.93 19.01
C SER A 76 -2.09 -8.08 19.96
#